data_AF-M0QK37-F1
#
_entry.id   AF-M0QK37-F1
#
_cell.length_a   1.000
_cell.length_b   1.000
_cell.length_c   1.000
_cell.angle_alpha   90.00
_cell.angle_beta   90.00
_cell.angle_gamma   90.00
#
_symmetry.space_group_name_H-M   'P 1'
#
loop_
_entity.id
_entity.type
_entity.pdbx_description
1 polymer ?
#
loop_
_entity_poly.entity_id
_entity_poly.type
_entity_poly.pdbx_seq_one_letter_code
_entity_poly.pdbx_strand_id
1 'polypeptide(L)'
;MELLVTEGVAAIKISRLCQHLGVTKGSFYWHFADIGSLMTALAEHCRRAQESAMQTLSELADLPPVDRIDAMSRLVTDDRRWKVEAAVRAWAATDETIAESVAALDQRVFDVAYQAMIDLGFSETEAHARATTALYAGIGFLHGRRQHGVLADADIRIFVEMLTRR
;
A
#
# COMPACT_ATOMS: atom_id res chain seq x y z
N MET A 1 7.28 -6.21 -11.81
CA MET A 1 6.70 -5.05 -11.11
C MET A 1 6.38 -3.90 -12.03
N GLU A 2 7.32 -3.41 -12.86
CA GLU A 2 7.07 -2.25 -13.73
C GLU A 2 5.82 -2.39 -14.61
N LEU A 3 5.69 -3.49 -15.35
CA LEU A 3 4.52 -3.75 -16.21
C LEU A 3 3.19 -3.78 -15.43
N LEU A 4 3.19 -4.32 -14.21
CA LEU A 4 2.01 -4.30 -13.32
C LEU A 4 1.63 -2.86 -12.96
N VAL A 5 2.63 -2.04 -12.63
CA VAL A 5 2.45 -0.65 -12.21
C VAL A 5 1.97 0.24 -13.36
N THR A 6 2.52 0.06 -14.57
CA THR A 6 2.25 0.94 -15.71
C THR A 6 1.04 0.50 -16.54
N GLU A 7 0.83 -0.80 -16.69
CA GLU A 7 -0.19 -1.37 -17.60
C GLU A 7 -1.24 -2.25 -16.88
N GLY A 8 -1.07 -2.51 -15.58
CA GLY A 8 -2.01 -3.32 -14.78
C GLY A 8 -1.85 -4.82 -14.99
N VAL A 9 -2.56 -5.60 -14.16
CA VAL A 9 -2.42 -7.06 -14.13
C VAL A 9 -2.82 -7.73 -15.45
N ALA A 10 -3.84 -7.21 -16.12
CA ALA A 10 -4.34 -7.75 -17.39
C ALA A 10 -3.34 -7.65 -18.56
N ALA A 11 -2.36 -6.76 -18.45
CA ALA A 11 -1.30 -6.61 -19.45
C ALA A 11 -0.19 -7.66 -19.32
N ILE A 12 -0.15 -8.39 -18.19
CA ILE A 12 0.88 -9.39 -17.92
C ILE A 12 0.58 -10.64 -18.77
N LYS A 13 1.26 -10.72 -19.91
CA LYS A 13 1.22 -11.84 -20.85
C LYS A 13 2.64 -12.22 -21.22
N ILE A 14 2.88 -13.51 -21.48
CA ILE A 14 4.24 -14.02 -21.80
C ILE A 14 4.88 -13.21 -22.94
N SER A 15 4.15 -12.97 -24.04
CA SER A 15 4.66 -12.20 -25.17
C SER A 15 5.00 -10.75 -24.82
N ARG A 16 4.14 -10.09 -24.04
CA ARG A 16 4.33 -8.70 -23.61
C ARG A 16 5.52 -8.59 -22.67
N LEU A 17 5.64 -9.52 -21.73
CA LEU A 17 6.76 -9.59 -20.80
C LEU A 17 8.09 -9.83 -21.54
N CYS A 18 8.13 -10.80 -22.47
CA CYS A 18 9.30 -11.06 -23.29
C CYS A 18 9.73 -9.83 -24.08
N GLN A 19 8.77 -9.14 -24.72
CA GLN A 19 9.03 -7.90 -25.45
C GLN A 19 9.57 -6.81 -24.54
N HIS A 20 8.97 -6.60 -23.37
CA HIS A 20 9.37 -5.58 -22.42
C HIS A 20 10.75 -5.84 -21.82
N LEU A 21 11.10 -7.10 -21.56
CA LEU A 21 12.40 -7.51 -21.01
C LEU A 21 13.48 -7.75 -22.07
N GLY A 22 13.14 -7.71 -23.37
CA GLY A 22 14.08 -8.02 -24.46
C GLY A 22 14.54 -9.49 -24.49
N VAL A 23 13.75 -10.41 -23.96
CA VAL A 23 14.06 -11.86 -23.90
C VAL A 23 13.17 -12.68 -24.81
N THR A 24 13.56 -13.93 -25.07
CA THR A 24 12.76 -14.86 -25.88
C THR A 24 11.76 -15.63 -25.02
N LYS A 25 10.72 -16.19 -25.66
CA LYS A 25 9.81 -17.14 -24.99
C LYS A 25 10.54 -18.36 -24.44
N GLY A 26 11.59 -18.83 -25.13
CA GLY A 26 12.41 -19.94 -24.65
C GLY A 26 13.09 -19.63 -23.32
N SER A 27 13.63 -18.41 -23.16
CA SER A 27 14.19 -17.95 -21.88
C SER A 27 13.12 -17.84 -20.80
N PHE A 28 11.91 -17.38 -21.13
CA PHE A 28 10.78 -17.38 -20.19
C PHE A 28 10.49 -18.79 -19.64
N TYR A 29 10.37 -19.78 -20.53
CA TYR A 29 10.04 -21.16 -20.13
C TYR A 29 11.13 -21.84 -19.30
N TRP A 30 12.35 -21.29 -19.27
CA TRP A 30 13.41 -21.74 -18.37
C TRP A 30 13.16 -21.34 -16.91
N HIS A 31 12.42 -20.26 -16.68
CA HIS A 31 12.09 -19.75 -15.34
C HIS A 31 10.67 -20.11 -14.88
N PHE A 32 9.72 -20.16 -15.81
CA PHE A 32 8.29 -20.33 -15.51
C PHE A 32 7.67 -21.32 -16.49
N ALA A 33 6.95 -22.32 -15.98
CA ALA A 33 6.28 -23.31 -16.83
C ALA A 33 5.18 -22.68 -17.70
N ASP A 34 4.46 -21.71 -17.15
CA ASP A 34 3.38 -20.98 -17.79
C ASP A 34 3.14 -19.60 -17.15
N ILE A 35 2.12 -18.89 -17.65
CA ILE A 35 1.73 -17.59 -17.09
C ILE A 35 1.19 -17.70 -15.65
N GLY A 36 0.54 -18.80 -15.28
CA GLY A 36 0.03 -19.02 -13.93
C GLY A 36 1.17 -19.09 -12.92
N SER A 37 2.23 -19.84 -13.23
CA SER A 37 3.42 -19.94 -12.38
C SER A 37 4.13 -18.58 -12.18
N LEU A 38 4.16 -17.73 -13.21
CA LEU A 38 4.62 -16.34 -13.08
C LEU A 38 3.71 -15.53 -12.15
N MET A 39 2.40 -15.62 -12.35
CA MET A 39 1.41 -14.87 -11.55
C MET A 39 1.46 -15.26 -10.08
N THR A 40 1.60 -16.55 -9.77
CA THR A 40 1.81 -17.02 -8.39
C THR A 40 3.10 -16.46 -7.78
N ALA A 41 4.22 -16.50 -8.51
CA ALA A 41 5.48 -15.95 -8.03
C ALA A 41 5.42 -14.41 -7.84
N LEU A 42 4.70 -13.71 -8.72
CA LEU A 42 4.45 -12.28 -8.60
C LEU A 42 3.57 -11.97 -7.38
N ALA A 43 2.58 -12.81 -7.09
CA ALA A 43 1.68 -12.63 -5.96
C ALA A 43 2.43 -12.79 -4.64
N GLU A 44 3.26 -13.84 -4.55
CA GLU A 44 4.13 -14.08 -3.42
C GLU A 44 5.13 -12.94 -3.20
N HIS A 45 5.68 -12.39 -4.28
CA HIS A 45 6.54 -11.20 -4.19
C HIS A 45 5.79 -9.99 -3.61
N CYS A 46 4.54 -9.76 -4.02
CA CYS A 46 3.72 -8.69 -3.50
C CYS A 46 3.36 -8.92 -2.02
N ARG A 47 2.97 -10.14 -1.64
CA ARG A 47 2.72 -10.52 -0.24
C ARG A 47 3.91 -10.24 0.66
N ARG A 48 5.11 -10.66 0.26
CA ARG A 48 6.34 -10.38 1.03
C ARG A 48 6.63 -8.89 1.18
N ALA A 49 6.31 -8.10 0.16
CA ALA A 49 6.42 -6.64 0.25
C ALA A 49 5.40 -6.06 1.25
N GLN A 50 4.16 -6.57 1.26
CA GLN A 50 3.14 -6.19 2.25
C GLN A 50 3.56 -6.58 3.68
N GLU A 51 4.08 -7.78 3.89
CA GLU A 51 4.62 -8.24 5.17
C GLU A 51 5.75 -7.33 5.67
N SER A 52 6.66 -6.91 4.80
CA SER A 52 7.72 -5.95 5.13
C SER A 52 7.15 -4.56 5.47
N ALA A 53 6.09 -4.12 4.80
CA ALA A 53 5.39 -2.88 5.14
C ALA A 53 4.70 -2.97 6.51
N MET A 54 4.08 -4.10 6.84
CA MET A 54 3.51 -4.35 8.16
C MET A 54 4.56 -4.34 9.27
N GLN A 55 5.76 -4.87 9.01
CA GLN A 55 6.90 -4.77 9.95
C GLN A 55 7.31 -3.31 10.16
N THR A 56 7.47 -2.55 9.06
CA THR A 56 7.79 -1.11 9.14
C THR A 56 6.75 -0.34 9.96
N LEU A 57 5.45 -0.60 9.75
CA LEU A 57 4.37 0.00 10.53
C LEU A 57 4.43 -0.38 12.01
N SER A 58 4.93 -1.58 12.31
CA SER A 58 5.07 -2.05 13.70
C SER A 58 6.18 -1.33 14.45
N GLU A 59 7.28 -1.02 13.77
CA GLU A 59 8.37 -0.22 14.33
C GLU A 59 7.94 1.22 14.65
N LEU A 60 6.89 1.74 14.00
CA LEU A 60 6.35 3.06 14.33
C LEU A 60 5.72 3.11 15.73
N ALA A 61 5.35 1.98 16.32
CA ALA A 61 4.75 1.95 17.66
C ALA A 61 5.67 2.56 18.75
N ASP A 62 6.98 2.57 18.53
CA ASP A 62 7.95 3.13 19.47
C ASP A 62 8.06 4.66 19.38
N LEU A 63 7.49 5.29 18.36
CA LEU A 63 7.48 6.74 18.20
C LEU A 63 6.40 7.40 19.08
N PRO A 64 6.54 8.70 19.41
CA PRO A 64 5.46 9.48 19.99
C PRO A 64 4.19 9.43 19.13
N PRO A 65 2.97 9.44 19.71
CA PRO A 65 1.74 9.15 18.97
C PRO A 65 1.49 10.03 17.73
N VAL A 66 1.79 11.33 17.81
CA VAL A 66 1.66 12.25 16.66
C VAL A 66 2.64 11.88 15.55
N ASP A 67 3.87 11.53 15.91
CA ASP A 67 4.92 11.15 14.97
C ASP A 67 4.59 9.83 14.26
N ARG A 68 3.83 8.93 14.89
CA ARG A 68 3.30 7.72 14.22
C ARG A 68 2.41 8.09 13.04
N ILE A 69 1.48 9.03 13.24
CA ILE A 69 0.53 9.46 12.20
C ILE A 69 1.25 10.24 11.09
N ASP A 70 2.23 11.10 11.42
CA ASP A 70 3.06 11.77 10.43
C ASP A 70 3.87 10.75 9.60
N ALA A 71 4.53 9.79 10.26
CA ALA A 71 5.31 8.76 9.58
C ALA A 71 4.45 7.89 8.65
N MET A 72 3.25 7.48 9.09
CA MET A 72 2.29 6.76 8.24
C MET A 72 1.86 7.60 7.03
N SER A 73 1.58 8.88 7.24
CA SER A 73 1.19 9.82 6.16
C SER A 73 2.33 10.01 5.14
N ARG A 74 3.59 9.99 5.58
CA ARG A 74 4.75 10.02 4.69
C ARG A 74 4.94 8.72 3.92
N LEU A 75 4.70 7.57 4.56
CA LEU A 75 4.80 6.25 3.90
C LEU A 75 3.79 6.12 2.74
N VAL A 76 2.55 6.57 2.93
CA VAL A 76 1.52 6.50 1.87
C VAL A 76 1.76 7.51 0.74
N THR A 77 2.45 8.61 1.03
CA THR A 77 2.74 9.67 0.04
C THR A 77 4.05 9.46 -0.75
N ASP A 78 4.90 8.50 -0.36
CA ASP A 78 6.15 8.16 -1.04
C ASP A 78 5.95 7.80 -2.52
N ASP A 79 6.56 8.60 -3.39
CA ASP A 79 6.48 8.55 -4.86
C ASP A 79 6.80 7.18 -5.48
N ARG A 80 7.72 6.42 -4.87
CA ARG A 80 8.13 5.12 -5.38
C ARG A 80 7.18 4.01 -4.93
N ARG A 81 6.64 4.12 -3.72
CA ARG A 81 5.82 3.07 -3.10
C ARG A 81 4.37 3.12 -3.54
N TRP A 82 3.78 4.32 -3.65
CA TRP A 82 2.33 4.45 -3.88
C TRP A 82 1.87 3.82 -5.20
N LYS A 83 2.68 3.90 -6.27
CA LYS A 83 2.30 3.33 -7.58
C LYS A 83 2.19 1.81 -7.54
N VAL A 84 3.10 1.18 -6.79
CA VAL A 84 3.06 -0.26 -6.55
C VAL A 84 1.82 -0.61 -5.74
N GLU A 85 1.59 0.11 -4.64
CA GLU A 85 0.43 -0.13 -3.78
C GLU A 85 -0.90 0.04 -4.52
N ALA A 86 -1.05 1.09 -5.32
CA ALA A 86 -2.25 1.31 -6.14
C ALA A 86 -2.46 0.18 -7.16
N ALA A 87 -1.39 -0.32 -7.77
CA ALA A 87 -1.48 -1.43 -8.73
C ALA A 87 -1.81 -2.77 -8.04
N VAL A 88 -1.25 -3.03 -6.85
CA VAL A 88 -1.57 -4.22 -6.04
C VAL A 88 -3.02 -4.18 -5.57
N ARG A 89 -3.53 -3.02 -5.14
CA ARG A 89 -4.95 -2.84 -4.78
C ARG A 89 -5.89 -3.04 -5.97
N ALA A 90 -5.50 -2.57 -7.15
CA ALA A 90 -6.28 -2.83 -8.36
C ALA A 90 -6.30 -4.34 -8.70
N TRP A 91 -5.19 -5.06 -8.47
CA TRP A 91 -5.12 -6.50 -8.66
C TRP A 91 -5.95 -7.27 -7.61
N ALA A 92 -5.99 -6.81 -6.36
CA ALA A 92 -6.80 -7.40 -5.29
C ALA A 92 -8.28 -7.59 -5.67
N ALA A 93 -8.82 -6.75 -6.57
CA ALA A 93 -10.21 -6.86 -7.04
C ALA A 93 -10.51 -8.18 -7.79
N THR A 94 -9.48 -8.90 -8.24
CA THR A 94 -9.62 -10.13 -9.03
C THR A 94 -8.84 -11.32 -8.47
N ASP A 95 -8.14 -11.14 -7.35
CA ASP A 95 -7.26 -12.16 -6.75
C ASP A 95 -7.41 -12.15 -5.24
N GLU A 96 -7.97 -13.24 -4.69
CA GLU A 96 -8.32 -13.35 -3.28
C GLU A 96 -7.09 -13.36 -2.36
N THR A 97 -6.00 -14.01 -2.79
CA THR A 97 -4.74 -14.05 -2.02
C THR A 97 -4.11 -12.66 -1.89
N ILE A 98 -4.20 -11.84 -2.95
CA ILE A 98 -3.76 -10.44 -2.89
C ILE A 98 -4.73 -9.61 -2.04
N ALA A 99 -6.04 -9.84 -2.15
CA ALA A 99 -7.04 -9.15 -1.35
C ALA A 99 -6.83 -9.35 0.16
N GLU A 100 -6.56 -10.60 0.59
CA GLU A 100 -6.21 -10.92 1.98
C GLU A 100 -4.97 -10.16 2.44
N SER A 101 -3.94 -10.09 1.59
CA SER A 101 -2.70 -9.39 1.92
C SER A 101 -2.89 -7.87 2.05
N VAL A 102 -3.72 -7.27 1.20
CA VAL A 102 -4.08 -5.84 1.29
C VAL A 102 -4.91 -5.58 2.54
N ALA A 103 -5.90 -6.43 2.83
CA ALA A 103 -6.73 -6.30 4.02
C ALA A 103 -5.90 -6.42 5.32
N ALA A 104 -4.90 -7.29 5.36
CA ALA A 104 -3.99 -7.42 6.49
C ALA A 104 -3.14 -6.14 6.70
N LEU A 105 -2.66 -5.52 5.62
CA LEU A 105 -1.96 -4.24 5.71
C LEU A 105 -2.91 -3.13 6.21
N ASP A 106 -4.12 -3.04 5.65
CA ASP A 106 -5.11 -2.03 6.03
C ASP A 106 -5.51 -2.14 7.50
N GLN A 107 -5.70 -3.36 8.00
CA GLN A 107 -5.94 -3.61 9.41
C GLN A 107 -4.76 -3.13 10.25
N ARG A 108 -3.52 -3.40 9.83
CA ARG A 108 -2.34 -2.96 10.57
C ARG A 108 -2.22 -1.44 10.63
N VAL A 109 -2.51 -0.76 9.51
CA VAL A 109 -2.58 0.71 9.44
C VAL A 109 -3.63 1.23 10.43
N PHE A 110 -4.83 0.64 10.43
CA PHE A 110 -5.88 1.00 11.38
C PHE A 110 -5.43 0.84 12.84
N ASP A 111 -4.84 -0.31 13.19
CA ASP A 111 -4.45 -0.62 14.57
C ASP A 111 -3.40 0.37 15.10
N VAL A 112 -2.40 0.72 14.27
CA VAL A 112 -1.36 1.70 14.66
C VAL A 112 -1.98 3.09 14.85
N ALA A 113 -2.86 3.51 13.94
CA ALA A 113 -3.54 4.79 14.06
C ALA A 113 -4.48 4.84 15.28
N TYR A 114 -5.24 3.77 15.51
CA TYR A 114 -6.14 3.63 16.65
C TYR A 114 -5.37 3.75 17.97
N GLN A 115 -4.29 2.99 18.12
CA GLN A 115 -3.47 3.03 19.33
C GLN A 115 -2.83 4.40 19.54
N ALA A 116 -2.39 5.09 18.47
CA ALA A 116 -1.91 6.46 18.58
C ALA A 116 -2.99 7.42 19.12
N MET A 117 -4.25 7.28 18.70
CA MET A 117 -5.34 8.11 19.22
C MET A 117 -5.66 7.81 20.69
N ILE A 118 -5.61 6.53 21.08
CA ILE A 118 -5.76 6.12 22.50
C ILE A 118 -4.63 6.70 23.35
N ASP A 119 -3.39 6.66 22.87
CA ASP A 119 -2.23 7.20 23.59
C ASP A 119 -2.26 8.74 23.69
N LEU A 120 -2.92 9.41 22.74
CA LEU A 120 -3.27 10.84 22.84
C LEU A 120 -4.45 11.11 23.78
N GLY A 121 -5.06 10.06 24.33
CA GLY A 121 -6.14 10.05 25.32
C GLY A 121 -7.52 10.43 24.78
N PHE A 122 -7.78 10.20 23.49
CA PHE A 122 -9.14 10.23 22.95
C PHE A 122 -9.96 9.06 23.49
N SER A 123 -11.29 9.19 23.51
CA SER A 123 -12.18 8.06 23.80
C SER A 123 -12.08 6.97 22.73
N GLU A 124 -12.47 5.72 23.04
CA GLU A 124 -12.47 4.62 22.05
C GLU A 124 -13.28 4.96 20.79
N THR A 125 -14.41 5.64 20.96
CA THR A 125 -15.26 6.07 19.83
C THR A 125 -14.56 7.11 18.95
N GLU A 126 -13.92 8.11 19.56
CA GLU A 126 -13.15 9.11 18.82
C GLU A 126 -11.91 8.50 18.16
N ALA A 127 -11.20 7.62 18.88
CA ALA A 127 -10.03 6.92 18.38
C ALA A 127 -10.38 6.06 17.16
N HIS A 128 -11.47 5.30 17.24
CA HIS A 128 -11.98 4.53 16.10
C HIS A 128 -12.31 5.45 14.92
N ALA A 129 -13.10 6.51 15.13
CA ALA A 129 -13.48 7.42 14.05
C ALA A 129 -12.28 8.10 13.37
N ARG A 130 -11.30 8.54 14.16
CA ARG A 130 -10.07 9.19 13.66
C ARG A 130 -9.16 8.18 12.94
N ALA A 131 -9.01 6.96 13.46
CA ALA A 131 -8.25 5.90 12.79
C ALA A 131 -8.89 5.46 11.46
N THR A 132 -10.22 5.30 11.43
CA THR A 132 -10.96 5.02 10.19
C THR A 132 -10.79 6.17 9.19
N THR A 133 -10.86 7.42 9.65
CA THR A 133 -10.63 8.60 8.79
C THR A 133 -9.23 8.59 8.21
N ALA A 134 -8.21 8.27 9.02
CA ALA A 134 -6.83 8.17 8.57
C ALA A 134 -6.64 7.08 7.49
N LEU A 135 -7.17 5.87 7.74
CA LEU A 135 -7.11 4.77 6.78
C LEU A 135 -7.80 5.13 5.46
N TYR A 136 -9.03 5.65 5.52
CA TYR A 136 -9.80 5.98 4.31
C TYR A 136 -9.22 7.15 3.54
N ALA A 137 -8.64 8.15 4.22
CA ALA A 137 -7.91 9.22 3.56
C ALA A 137 -6.67 8.69 2.82
N GLY A 138 -5.91 7.76 3.45
CA GLY A 138 -4.77 7.10 2.81
C GLY A 138 -5.17 6.28 1.57
N ILE A 139 -6.23 5.47 1.67
CA ILE A 139 -6.77 4.72 0.52
C ILE A 139 -7.25 5.68 -0.57
N GLY A 140 -7.99 6.73 -0.19
CA GLY A 140 -8.46 7.76 -1.10
C GLY A 140 -7.31 8.46 -1.83
N PHE A 141 -6.21 8.74 -1.12
CA PHE A 141 -5.00 9.29 -1.73
C PHE A 141 -4.40 8.34 -2.78
N LEU A 142 -4.26 7.05 -2.46
CA LEU A 142 -3.70 6.04 -3.39
C LEU A 142 -4.48 5.97 -4.72
N HIS A 143 -5.80 6.21 -4.70
CA HIS A 143 -6.66 6.18 -5.89
C HIS A 143 -6.81 7.56 -6.57
N GLY A 144 -6.92 8.64 -5.79
CA GLY A 144 -7.24 9.99 -6.26
C GLY A 144 -6.03 10.83 -6.71
N ARG A 145 -4.80 10.43 -6.36
CA ARG A 145 -3.56 11.20 -6.61
C ARG A 145 -3.40 11.63 -8.08
N ARG A 146 -3.85 10.83 -9.06
CA ARG A 146 -3.75 11.19 -10.49
C ARG A 146 -4.51 12.46 -10.86
N GLN A 147 -5.56 12.81 -10.11
CA GLN A 147 -6.41 13.97 -10.38
C GLN A 147 -5.99 15.21 -9.60
N HIS A 148 -5.44 15.03 -8.39
CA HIS A 148 -5.20 16.12 -7.44
C HIS A 148 -3.72 16.39 -7.11
N GLY A 149 -2.79 15.63 -7.70
CA GLY A 149 -1.36 15.84 -7.50
C GLY A 149 -0.82 15.23 -6.20
N VAL A 150 0.42 15.57 -5.86
CA VAL A 150 1.10 15.09 -4.65
C VAL A 150 0.70 15.96 -3.47
N LEU A 151 0.46 15.37 -2.29
CA LEU A 151 0.31 16.13 -1.06
C LEU A 151 1.63 16.82 -0.73
N ALA A 152 1.59 18.13 -0.52
CA ALA A 152 2.74 18.87 -0.02
C ALA A 152 2.95 18.54 1.47
N ASP A 153 4.17 18.80 1.98
CA ASP A 153 4.44 18.65 3.42
C ASP A 153 3.49 19.48 4.29
N ALA A 154 3.01 20.61 3.79
CA ALA A 154 2.02 21.43 4.47
C ALA A 154 0.67 20.69 4.60
N ASP A 155 0.23 20.00 3.55
CA ASP A 155 -1.02 19.24 3.58
C ASP A 155 -0.94 18.08 4.57
N ILE A 156 0.20 17.38 4.60
CA ILE A 156 0.45 16.30 5.57
C ILE A 156 0.41 16.84 7.00
N ARG A 157 1.10 17.95 7.29
CA ARG A 157 1.08 18.57 8.62
C ARG A 157 -0.33 18.95 9.05
N ILE A 158 -1.09 19.63 8.18
CA ILE A 158 -2.47 20.03 8.47
C ILE A 158 -3.35 18.81 8.73
N PHE A 159 -3.20 17.76 7.93
CA PHE A 159 -3.92 16.51 8.12
C PHE A 159 -3.61 15.85 9.48
N VAL A 160 -2.33 15.76 9.84
CA VAL A 160 -1.89 15.24 11.14
C VAL A 160 -2.46 16.09 12.28
N GLU A 161 -2.40 17.42 12.17
CA GLU A 161 -2.99 18.34 13.15
C GLU A 161 -4.50 18.13 13.29
N MET A 162 -5.24 18.03 12.18
CA MET A 162 -6.68 17.77 12.21
C MET A 162 -7.03 16.47 12.93
N LEU A 163 -6.23 15.42 12.70
CA LEU A 163 -6.45 14.11 13.33
C LEU A 163 -6.03 14.05 14.80
N THR A 164 -5.05 14.83 15.22
CA THR A 164 -4.45 14.71 16.56
C THR A 164 -4.84 15.84 17.51
N ARG A 165 -5.44 16.91 17.00
CA ARG A 165 -5.94 18.02 17.82
C ARG A 165 -7.15 17.61 18.66
N ARG A 166 -7.06 17.95 19.95
CA ARG A 166 -8.16 17.91 20.92
C ARG A 166 -8.99 19.19 20.86
#